data_AF-A0A412APT6-F1
#
_entry.id   AF-A0A412APT6-F1
#
_cell.length_a   1.000
_cell.length_b   1.000
_cell.length_c   1.000
_cell.angle_alpha   90.00
_cell.angle_beta   90.00
_cell.angle_gamma   90.00
#
_symmetry.space_group_name_H-M   'P 1'
#
loop_
_entity.id
_entity.type
_entity.pdbx_description
1 polymer ?
#
loop_
_entity_poly.entity_id
_entity_poly.type
_entity_poly.pdbx_seq_one_letter_code
_entity_poly.pdbx_strand_id
1 'polypeptide(L)'
;MRGREVEIKVWAYSEGDEFPNRRSSFFRRHWEAFLIAFVAIILAAAAWSSIAARSASQPSFTPDSPYVYDGADVLDYSVADTLTQLNETLESQADGAQLYVVTIDNLPLGQTIEDYSIEQAQRIGAGDSKKDNGVLYTFVKSTHQDRLEVGYGLEDRLTD
;
A
#
# COMPACT_ATOMS: atom_id res chain seq x y z
N MET A 1 22.16 67.92 -72.50
CA MET A 1 21.76 66.70 -71.76
C MET A 1 21.30 67.16 -70.38
N ARG A 2 20.04 66.93 -70.01
CA ARG A 2 19.33 67.60 -68.90
C ARG A 2 19.32 66.66 -67.68
N GLY A 3 19.90 67.08 -66.55
CA GLY A 3 19.96 66.30 -65.31
C GLY A 3 18.57 66.15 -64.68
N ARG A 4 18.26 64.97 -64.15
CA ARG A 4 17.04 64.71 -63.37
C ARG A 4 17.36 64.88 -61.89
N GLU A 5 16.74 65.86 -61.24
CA GLU A 5 16.70 65.94 -59.78
C GLU A 5 15.81 64.82 -59.22
N VAL A 6 16.27 64.19 -58.13
CA VAL A 6 15.49 63.18 -57.39
C VAL A 6 15.05 63.85 -56.10
N GLU A 7 13.74 64.08 -55.98
CA GLU A 7 13.14 64.63 -54.77
C GLU A 7 12.94 63.51 -53.74
N ILE A 8 13.72 63.51 -52.67
CA ILE A 8 13.57 62.55 -51.57
C ILE A 8 12.54 63.09 -50.60
N LYS A 9 11.36 62.48 -50.57
CA LYS A 9 10.29 62.82 -49.63
C LYS A 9 10.59 62.19 -48.27
N VAL A 10 11.14 62.97 -47.35
CA VAL A 10 11.35 62.56 -45.95
C VAL A 10 10.01 62.70 -45.21
N TRP A 11 9.49 61.60 -44.70
CA TRP A 11 8.30 61.62 -43.83
C TRP A 11 8.71 62.08 -42.44
N ALA A 12 8.24 63.25 -42.01
CA ALA A 12 8.33 63.68 -40.62
C ALA A 12 7.13 63.08 -39.87
N TYR A 13 7.41 62.17 -38.93
CA TYR A 13 6.42 61.62 -38.01
C TYR A 13 5.92 62.74 -37.08
N SER A 14 4.61 62.87 -36.92
CA SER A 14 4.02 63.83 -35.98
C SER A 14 3.70 63.12 -34.67
N GLU A 15 4.01 63.75 -33.54
CA GLU A 15 3.69 63.26 -32.20
C GLU A 15 2.17 63.20 -32.02
N GLY A 16 1.59 62.04 -32.34
CA GLY A 16 0.15 61.79 -32.33
C GLY A 16 -0.29 60.52 -33.07
N ASP A 17 0.60 59.87 -33.81
CA ASP A 17 0.26 58.68 -34.59
C ASP A 17 0.09 57.44 -33.67
N GLU A 18 -1.16 57.04 -33.40
CA GLU A 18 -1.45 55.81 -32.65
C GLU A 18 -1.01 54.56 -33.43
N PHE A 19 -0.19 53.72 -32.79
CA PHE A 19 0.22 52.43 -33.34
C PHE A 19 -0.98 51.48 -33.52
N PRO A 20 -1.14 50.80 -34.68
CA PRO A 20 -2.19 49.82 -34.86
C PRO A 20 -2.00 48.64 -33.90
N ASN A 21 -2.88 48.58 -32.89
CA ASN A 21 -2.82 47.60 -31.82
C ASN A 21 -3.35 46.24 -32.30
N ARG A 22 -2.52 45.50 -33.03
CA ARG A 22 -2.87 44.16 -33.55
C ARG A 22 -2.78 43.11 -32.45
N ARG A 23 -3.77 43.09 -31.55
CA ARG A 23 -3.94 42.02 -30.55
C ARG A 23 -4.15 40.69 -31.29
N SER A 24 -3.14 39.82 -31.27
CA SER A 24 -3.21 38.50 -31.90
C SER A 24 -4.18 37.60 -31.12
N SER A 25 -5.41 37.45 -31.64
CA SER A 25 -6.40 36.52 -31.09
C SER A 25 -5.98 35.05 -31.19
N PHE A 26 -4.98 34.74 -32.02
CA PHE A 26 -4.36 33.41 -32.16
C PHE A 26 -3.78 32.90 -30.84
N PHE A 27 -3.20 33.77 -30.01
CA PHE A 27 -2.54 33.35 -28.78
C PHE A 27 -3.53 32.91 -27.69
N ARG A 28 -4.72 33.53 -27.64
CA ARG A 28 -5.72 33.24 -26.60
C ARG A 28 -6.37 31.86 -26.78
N ARG A 29 -6.71 31.47 -28.01
CA ARG A 29 -7.45 30.22 -28.28
C ARG A 29 -6.61 28.95 -28.12
N HIS A 30 -5.30 29.03 -28.40
CA HIS A 30 -4.41 27.88 -28.21
C HIS A 30 -3.95 27.76 -26.75
N TRP A 31 -3.79 28.89 -26.03
CA TRP A 31 -3.44 28.90 -24.62
C TRP A 31 -4.50 28.20 -23.73
N GLU A 32 -5.78 28.39 -24.03
CA GLU A 32 -6.88 27.68 -23.33
C GLU A 32 -6.83 26.16 -23.56
N ALA A 33 -6.54 25.71 -24.78
CA ALA A 33 -6.40 24.28 -25.08
C ALA A 33 -5.17 23.67 -24.39
N PHE A 34 -4.05 24.40 -24.32
CA PHE A 34 -2.86 23.98 -23.56
C PHE A 34 -3.13 23.90 -22.06
N LEU A 35 -3.87 24.85 -21.48
CA LEU A 35 -4.26 24.81 -20.07
C LEU A 35 -5.21 23.64 -19.76
N ILE A 36 -6.19 23.39 -20.62
CA ILE A 36 -7.11 22.25 -20.45
C ILE A 36 -6.35 20.92 -20.54
N ALA A 37 -5.44 20.76 -21.50
CA ALA A 37 -4.61 19.57 -21.62
C ALA A 37 -3.68 19.40 -20.41
N PHE A 38 -3.07 20.48 -19.93
CA PHE A 38 -2.21 20.47 -18.74
C PHE A 38 -2.99 20.10 -17.47
N VAL A 39 -4.19 20.66 -17.27
CA VAL A 39 -5.08 20.31 -16.16
C VAL A 39 -5.57 18.87 -16.29
N ALA A 40 -5.91 18.40 -17.48
CA ALA A 40 -6.30 17.00 -17.71
C ALA A 40 -5.16 16.02 -17.39
N ILE A 41 -3.91 16.37 -17.71
CA ILE A 41 -2.73 15.57 -17.36
C ILE A 41 -2.50 15.56 -15.84
N ILE A 42 -2.68 16.69 -15.16
CA ILE A 42 -2.59 16.75 -13.68
C ILE A 42 -3.70 15.92 -13.04
N LEU A 43 -4.93 15.99 -13.55
CA LEU A 43 -6.06 15.19 -13.05
C LEU A 43 -5.88 13.70 -13.32
N ALA A 44 -5.32 13.32 -14.47
CA ALA A 44 -4.99 11.92 -14.78
C ALA A 44 -3.83 11.39 -13.92
N ALA A 45 -2.81 12.21 -13.64
CA ALA A 45 -1.73 11.86 -12.73
C ALA A 45 -2.21 11.73 -11.26
N ALA A 46 -3.14 12.59 -10.84
CA ALA A 46 -3.77 12.50 -9.53
C ALA A 46 -4.65 11.25 -9.38
N ALA A 47 -5.32 10.83 -10.45
CA ALA A 47 -6.16 9.63 -10.48
C ALA A 47 -5.34 8.31 -10.39
N TRP A 48 -4.06 8.31 -10.75
CA TRP A 48 -3.19 7.13 -10.62
C TRP A 48 -2.68 6.90 -9.20
N SER A 49 -2.68 7.93 -8.35
CA SER A 49 -2.16 7.87 -6.97
C SER A 49 -3.18 7.36 -5.95
N SER A 50 -4.36 6.90 -6.38
CA SER A 50 -5.44 6.45 -5.49
C SER A 50 -5.68 4.94 -5.49
N ILE A 51 -4.65 4.13 -5.74
CA ILE A 51 -4.64 2.78 -5.17
C ILE A 51 -4.21 2.96 -3.72
N ALA A 52 -5.16 3.39 -2.88
CA ALA A 52 -4.99 3.23 -1.45
C ALA A 52 -4.76 1.74 -1.22
N ALA A 53 -3.55 1.37 -0.79
CA ALA A 53 -3.31 0.06 -0.23
C ALA A 53 -4.40 -0.15 0.81
N ARG A 54 -5.30 -1.10 0.56
CA ARG A 54 -6.23 -1.53 1.58
C ARG A 54 -5.35 -2.21 2.61
N SER A 55 -4.93 -1.45 3.62
CA SER A 55 -4.22 -2.03 4.75
C SER A 55 -5.17 -3.05 5.35
N ALA A 56 -4.88 -4.34 5.16
CA ALA A 56 -5.51 -5.36 5.95
C ALA A 56 -5.27 -5.01 7.42
N SER A 57 -6.30 -5.10 8.24
CA SER A 57 -6.17 -4.98 9.68
C SER A 57 -5.12 -5.98 10.14
N GLN A 58 -4.04 -5.47 10.72
CA GLN A 58 -2.95 -6.30 11.23
C GLN A 58 -3.47 -7.09 12.44
N PRO A 59 -3.11 -8.38 12.57
CA PRO A 59 -3.45 -9.18 13.75
C PRO A 59 -3.01 -8.48 15.04
N SER A 60 -3.91 -8.44 16.02
CA SER A 60 -3.67 -7.89 17.36
C SER A 60 -4.15 -8.87 18.42
N PHE A 61 -3.27 -9.19 19.37
CA PHE A 61 -3.55 -10.10 20.48
C PHE A 61 -3.89 -9.28 21.72
N THR A 62 -4.93 -9.70 22.43
CA THR A 62 -5.39 -9.04 23.67
C THR A 62 -5.08 -9.93 24.87
N PRO A 63 -5.08 -9.39 26.11
CA PRO A 63 -4.93 -10.24 27.30
C PRO A 63 -6.00 -11.35 27.41
N ASP A 64 -7.20 -11.11 26.88
CA ASP A 64 -8.30 -12.09 26.87
C ASP A 64 -8.13 -13.16 25.78
N SER A 65 -7.32 -12.88 24.75
CA SER A 65 -7.01 -13.79 23.65
C SER A 65 -5.55 -13.63 23.22
N PRO A 66 -4.59 -14.06 24.06
CA PRO A 66 -3.18 -13.77 23.85
C PRO A 66 -2.55 -14.58 22.70
N TYR A 67 -3.19 -15.68 22.30
CA TYR A 67 -2.68 -16.60 21.27
C TYR A 67 -3.56 -16.67 20.01
N VAL A 68 -4.73 -16.03 20.01
CA VAL A 68 -5.70 -16.17 18.91
C VAL A 68 -6.13 -14.79 18.41
N TYR A 69 -6.01 -14.62 17.10
CA TYR A 69 -6.64 -13.53 16.35
C TYR A 69 -7.61 -14.13 15.34
N ASP A 70 -8.91 -14.05 15.62
CA ASP A 70 -9.96 -14.53 14.71
C ASP A 70 -10.54 -13.38 13.88
N GLY A 71 -9.77 -12.90 12.91
CA GLY A 71 -10.19 -11.80 12.03
C GLY A 71 -11.21 -12.22 10.97
N ALA A 72 -11.41 -13.53 10.76
CA ALA A 72 -12.34 -14.08 9.78
C ALA A 72 -13.69 -14.54 10.37
N ASP A 73 -13.83 -14.47 11.70
CA ASP A 73 -15.01 -14.93 12.47
C ASP A 73 -15.36 -16.39 12.11
N VAL A 74 -14.36 -17.27 12.24
CA VAL A 74 -14.47 -18.71 11.90
C VAL A 74 -14.26 -19.63 13.09
N LEU A 75 -13.87 -19.10 14.25
CA LEU A 75 -13.62 -19.87 15.45
C LEU A 75 -14.73 -19.61 16.47
N ASP A 76 -15.26 -20.68 17.05
CA ASP A 76 -16.15 -20.54 18.21
C ASP A 76 -15.35 -20.06 19.44
N TYR A 77 -16.01 -19.32 20.34
CA TYR A 77 -15.38 -18.83 21.58
C TYR A 77 -14.68 -19.95 22.38
N SER A 78 -15.26 -21.16 22.41
CA SER A 78 -14.68 -22.31 23.11
C SER A 78 -13.33 -22.78 22.54
N VAL A 79 -13.06 -22.48 21.26
CA VAL A 79 -11.77 -22.80 20.62
C VAL A 79 -10.67 -21.89 21.15
N ALA A 80 -10.94 -20.60 21.36
CA ALA A 80 -9.98 -19.68 21.94
C ALA A 80 -9.58 -20.10 23.37
N ASP A 81 -10.56 -20.48 24.20
CA ASP A 81 -10.30 -21.02 25.55
C ASP A 81 -9.49 -22.32 25.52
N THR A 82 -9.77 -23.19 24.54
CA THR A 82 -9.03 -24.45 24.35
C THR A 82 -7.59 -24.17 23.96
N LEU A 83 -7.35 -23.21 23.07
CA LEU A 83 -6.01 -22.80 22.63
C LEU A 83 -5.21 -22.14 23.76
N THR A 84 -5.86 -21.38 24.64
CA THR A 84 -5.23 -20.85 25.85
C THR A 84 -4.78 -21.98 26.78
N GLN A 85 -5.65 -22.95 27.09
CA GLN A 85 -5.29 -24.10 27.92
C GLN A 85 -4.20 -24.99 27.30
N LEU A 86 -4.24 -25.13 25.97
CA LEU A 86 -3.19 -25.83 25.24
C LEU A 86 -1.85 -25.13 25.42
N ASN A 87 -1.80 -23.80 25.26
CA ASN A 87 -0.57 -23.02 25.47
C ASN A 87 -0.07 -23.13 26.91
N GLU A 88 -0.93 -23.09 27.93
CA GLU A 88 -0.51 -23.32 29.33
C GLU A 88 0.16 -24.70 29.50
N THR A 89 -0.36 -25.72 28.82
CA THR A 89 0.21 -27.07 28.81
C THR A 89 1.54 -27.10 28.07
N LEU A 90 1.63 -26.50 26.88
CA LEU A 90 2.86 -26.44 26.10
C LEU A 90 3.96 -25.67 26.83
N GLU A 91 3.61 -24.56 27.48
CA GLU A 91 4.57 -23.76 28.22
C GLU A 91 5.11 -24.50 29.44
N SER A 92 4.26 -25.23 30.16
CA SER A 92 4.64 -25.97 31.37
C SER A 92 5.31 -27.32 31.10
N GLN A 93 4.95 -28.00 30.01
CA GLN A 93 5.34 -29.41 29.76
C GLN A 93 6.10 -29.62 28.46
N ALA A 94 6.12 -28.66 27.54
CA ALA A 94 6.81 -28.73 26.26
C ALA A 94 7.88 -27.64 26.11
N ASP A 95 8.67 -27.43 27.17
CA ASP A 95 9.84 -26.54 27.20
C ASP A 95 9.54 -25.06 26.86
N GLY A 96 8.33 -24.59 27.14
CA GLY A 96 7.95 -23.21 26.85
C GLY A 96 7.40 -23.01 25.43
N ALA A 97 7.02 -24.07 24.72
CA ALA A 97 6.50 -23.96 23.35
C ALA A 97 5.17 -23.20 23.31
N GLN A 98 4.92 -22.49 22.21
CA GLN A 98 3.72 -21.67 22.05
C GLN A 98 3.09 -21.87 20.67
N LEU A 99 1.76 -21.91 20.63
CA LEU A 99 0.96 -21.99 19.41
C LEU A 99 0.08 -20.75 19.26
N TYR A 100 0.29 -20.02 18.18
CA TYR A 100 -0.51 -18.88 17.76
C TYR A 100 -1.42 -19.25 16.61
N VAL A 101 -2.61 -18.65 16.58
CA VAL A 101 -3.60 -18.82 15.52
C VAL A 101 -4.03 -17.47 14.98
N VAL A 102 -3.95 -17.32 13.66
CA VAL A 102 -4.40 -16.13 12.92
C VAL A 102 -5.37 -16.57 11.82
N THR A 103 -6.60 -16.05 11.85
CA THR A 103 -7.56 -16.21 10.75
C THR A 103 -7.80 -14.85 10.11
N ILE A 104 -7.86 -14.82 8.78
CA ILE A 104 -8.17 -13.60 8.00
C ILE A 104 -9.12 -13.92 6.85
N ASP A 105 -9.97 -12.97 6.48
CA ASP A 105 -10.85 -13.14 5.33
C ASP A 105 -10.07 -13.23 4.02
N ASN A 106 -9.05 -12.38 3.85
CA ASN A 106 -8.28 -12.26 2.61
C ASN A 106 -6.84 -11.88 2.90
N LEU A 107 -5.91 -12.37 2.09
CA LEU A 107 -4.53 -11.89 2.09
C LEU A 107 -4.46 -10.42 1.63
N PRO A 108 -3.46 -9.65 2.12
CA PRO A 108 -3.13 -8.36 1.54
C PRO A 108 -2.87 -8.46 0.04
N LEU A 109 -3.21 -7.38 -0.69
CA LEU A 109 -3.13 -7.38 -2.16
C LEU A 109 -1.70 -7.68 -2.63
N GLY A 110 -1.55 -8.76 -3.39
CA GLY A 110 -0.27 -9.16 -3.99
C GLY A 110 0.67 -9.92 -3.05
N GLN A 111 0.22 -10.29 -1.85
CA GLN A 111 0.97 -11.11 -0.91
C GLN A 111 0.55 -12.59 -1.01
N THR A 112 1.50 -13.50 -0.85
CA THR A 112 1.26 -14.94 -0.73
C THR A 112 0.95 -15.31 0.72
N ILE A 113 0.41 -16.51 0.98
CA ILE A 113 0.17 -16.93 2.38
C ILE A 113 1.48 -17.16 3.11
N GLU A 114 2.52 -17.62 2.40
CA GLU A 114 3.86 -17.85 2.91
C GLU A 114 4.55 -16.55 3.35
N ASP A 115 4.50 -15.52 2.50
CA ASP A 115 5.08 -14.22 2.86
C ASP A 115 4.32 -13.60 4.04
N TYR A 116 3.00 -13.75 4.06
CA TYR A 116 2.15 -13.23 5.13
C TYR A 116 2.43 -13.94 6.46
N SER A 117 2.43 -15.28 6.48
CA SER A 117 2.64 -16.07 7.69
C SER A 117 4.02 -15.85 8.29
N ILE A 118 5.07 -15.76 7.48
CA ILE A 118 6.44 -15.44 7.94
C ILE A 118 6.49 -14.05 8.56
N GLU A 119 5.89 -13.04 7.90
CA GLU A 119 5.82 -11.68 8.45
C GLU A 119 5.09 -11.68 9.81
N GLN A 120 3.96 -12.38 9.92
CA GLN A 120 3.22 -12.44 11.17
C GLN A 120 3.98 -13.18 12.28
N ALA A 121 4.61 -14.32 11.99
CA ALA A 121 5.39 -15.07 12.98
C ALA A 121 6.53 -14.22 13.57
N GLN A 122 7.25 -13.49 12.71
CA GLN A 122 8.32 -12.58 13.13
C GLN A 122 7.80 -11.41 13.96
N ARG A 123 6.68 -10.80 13.54
CA ARG A 123 6.09 -9.66 14.25
C ARG A 123 5.56 -10.01 15.63
N ILE A 124 4.90 -11.16 15.74
CA ILE A 124 4.35 -11.66 17.00
C ILE A 124 5.48 -12.02 17.95
N GLY A 125 6.62 -12.49 17.42
CA GLY A 125 7.69 -13.05 18.21
C GLY A 125 7.22 -14.36 18.85
N ALA A 126 6.64 -15.24 18.04
CA ALA A 126 6.08 -16.50 18.52
C ALA A 126 7.16 -17.35 19.21
N GLY A 127 6.92 -17.78 20.45
CA GLY A 127 7.85 -18.59 21.23
C GLY A 127 8.90 -17.78 21.98
N ASP A 128 9.83 -18.51 22.61
CA ASP A 128 10.97 -17.91 23.31
C ASP A 128 12.06 -17.49 22.31
N SER A 129 12.54 -16.25 22.44
CA SER A 129 13.56 -15.65 21.56
C SER A 129 14.89 -16.41 21.45
N LYS A 130 15.21 -17.30 22.39
CA LYS A 130 16.44 -18.11 22.39
C LYS A 130 16.18 -19.54 21.96
N LYS A 131 15.03 -20.10 22.33
CA LYS A 131 14.67 -21.49 22.02
C LYS A 131 14.02 -21.63 20.65
N ASP A 132 13.43 -20.55 20.13
CA ASP A 132 12.72 -20.52 18.85
C ASP A 132 11.67 -21.64 18.75
N ASN A 133 10.84 -21.72 19.77
CA ASN A 133 9.86 -22.79 19.98
C ASN A 133 8.41 -22.31 19.79
N GLY A 134 8.22 -21.33 18.92
CA GLY A 134 6.92 -20.85 18.51
C GLY A 134 6.38 -21.58 17.29
N VAL A 135 5.07 -21.68 17.20
CA VAL A 135 4.34 -22.14 16.02
C VAL A 135 3.25 -21.12 15.71
N LEU A 136 3.10 -20.76 14.44
CA LEU A 136 1.99 -19.96 13.95
C LEU A 136 1.17 -20.75 12.93
N TYR A 137 -0.11 -20.93 13.22
CA TYR A 137 -1.10 -21.39 12.25
C TYR A 137 -1.85 -20.20 11.65
N THR A 138 -1.83 -20.09 10.33
CA THR A 138 -2.54 -19.06 9.58
C THR A 138 -3.61 -19.70 8.70
N PHE A 139 -4.83 -19.15 8.70
CA PHE A 139 -5.92 -19.56 7.82
C PHE A 139 -6.51 -18.38 7.06
N VAL A 140 -6.70 -18.56 5.74
CA VAL A 140 -7.26 -17.56 4.83
C VAL A 140 -8.60 -18.06 4.29
N LYS A 141 -9.70 -17.41 4.70
CA LYS A 141 -11.06 -17.86 4.40
C LYS A 141 -11.39 -17.81 2.91
N SER A 142 -11.01 -16.75 2.19
CA SER A 142 -11.42 -16.57 0.79
C SER A 142 -10.78 -17.56 -0.18
N THR A 143 -9.58 -18.02 0.11
CA THR A 143 -8.85 -18.99 -0.71
C THR A 143 -8.88 -20.40 -0.12
N HIS A 144 -9.39 -20.58 1.10
CA HIS A 144 -9.33 -21.83 1.87
C HIS A 144 -7.90 -22.38 1.98
N GLN A 145 -6.92 -21.48 2.12
CA GLN A 145 -5.52 -21.84 2.30
C GLN A 145 -5.17 -21.75 3.78
N ASP A 146 -4.32 -22.66 4.22
CA ASP A 146 -3.72 -22.67 5.53
C ASP A 146 -2.21 -22.84 5.45
N ARG A 147 -1.53 -22.41 6.52
CA ARG A 147 -0.07 -22.44 6.59
C ARG A 147 0.36 -22.57 8.04
N LEU A 148 1.33 -23.45 8.27
CA LEU A 148 2.00 -23.60 9.56
C LEU A 148 3.44 -23.10 9.42
N GLU A 149 3.82 -22.15 10.28
CA GLU A 149 5.21 -21.75 10.47
C GLU A 149 5.71 -22.31 11.79
N VAL A 150 6.85 -22.99 11.74
CA VAL A 150 7.44 -23.68 12.88
C VAL A 150 8.80 -23.04 13.14
N GLY A 151 9.06 -22.64 14.39
CA GLY A 151 10.37 -22.14 14.81
C GLY A 151 11.43 -23.25 14.79
N TYR A 152 12.68 -22.88 14.55
CA TYR A 152 13.80 -23.82 14.36
C TYR A 152 13.97 -24.78 15.55
N GLY A 153 13.66 -24.34 16.77
CA GLY A 153 13.75 -25.18 17.97
C GLY A 153 12.75 -26.33 18.04
N LEU A 154 11.78 -26.38 17.11
CA LEU A 154 10.76 -27.41 17.04
C LEU A 154 10.84 -28.28 15.78
N GLU A 155 11.69 -27.97 14.80
CA GLU A 155 11.78 -28.71 13.53
C GLU A 155 12.10 -30.21 13.72
N ASP A 156 12.90 -30.56 14.73
CA ASP A 156 13.22 -31.96 15.06
C ASP A 156 11.99 -32.75 15.55
N ARG A 157 10.94 -32.05 15.99
CA ARG A 157 9.73 -32.63 16.62
C ARG A 157 8.49 -32.46 15.74
N LEU A 158 8.44 -31.38 14.96
CA LEU A 158 7.38 -31.01 14.04
C LEU A 158 8.00 -30.98 12.63
N THR A 159 7.89 -32.12 11.95
CA THR A 159 8.38 -32.31 10.58
C THR A 159 7.25 -32.11 9.56
N ASP A 160 7.60 -31.96 8.28
CA ASP A 160 6.72 -31.55 7.18
C ASP A 160 5.66 -32.59 6.74
#